data_AF-A0A832TMR4-F1
#
_entry.id   AF-A0A832TMR4-F1
#
_cell.length_a   1.000
_cell.length_b   1.000
_cell.length_c   1.000
_cell.angle_alpha   90.00
_cell.angle_beta   90.00
_cell.angle_gamma   90.00
#
_symmetry.space_group_name_H-M   'P 1'
#
loop_
_entity.id
_entity.type
_entity.pdbx_description
1 polymer ?
#
loop_
_entity_poly.entity_id
_entity_poly.type
_entity_poly.pdbx_seq_one_letter_code
_entity_poly.pdbx_strand_id
1 'polypeptide(L)'
;MSYIASWSGGKDSCFACYQAILAGYKISYLANFVSVEYKRVRFHGTEAKLIQLQAEATGIPLFQKETTGEGFEQEVKAAIGNLIPEGIEGVICGDIYLEENRALMERICGENGEYHTFVTCGPLFKKKIKITSSRTIKRDHFWFLDILEYS
;
A
#
# COMPACT_ATOMS: atom_id res chain seq x y z
N MET A 1 -10.99 16.90 11.69
CA MET A 1 -10.50 16.72 10.32
C MET A 1 -9.97 15.30 10.16
N SER A 2 -10.13 14.69 8.98
CA SER A 2 -9.74 13.29 8.74
C SER A 2 -9.01 13.12 7.41
N TYR A 3 -8.15 12.12 7.33
CA TYR A 3 -7.27 11.85 6.21
C TYR A 3 -7.42 10.41 5.73
N ILE A 4 -6.97 10.16 4.50
CA ILE A 4 -6.81 8.84 3.93
C ILE A 4 -5.32 8.54 3.85
N ALA A 5 -4.90 7.32 4.17
CA ALA A 5 -3.54 6.88 3.87
C ALA A 5 -3.52 6.11 2.55
N SER A 6 -2.70 6.55 1.59
CA SER A 6 -2.39 5.76 0.40
C SER A 6 -1.62 4.51 0.84
N TRP A 7 -2.18 3.33 0.55
CA TRP A 7 -1.74 2.07 1.15
C TRP A 7 -1.40 1.02 0.10
N SER A 8 -0.10 0.74 -0.06
CA SER A 8 0.41 -0.36 -0.89
C SER A 8 0.65 -1.65 -0.10
N GLY A 9 0.72 -1.55 1.23
CA GLY A 9 1.11 -2.61 2.13
C GLY A 9 2.61 -2.77 2.34
N GLY A 10 3.40 -1.92 1.68
CA GLY A 10 4.84 -1.84 1.84
C GLY A 10 5.29 -1.01 3.04
N LYS A 11 6.61 -1.02 3.25
CA LYS A 11 7.28 -0.32 4.35
C LYS A 11 6.99 1.19 4.34
N ASP A 12 6.99 1.83 3.17
CA ASP A 12 6.91 3.29 3.05
C ASP A 12 5.50 3.80 3.34
N SER A 13 4.46 3.20 2.74
CA SER A 13 3.07 3.52 3.07
C SER A 13 2.74 3.24 4.54
N CYS A 14 3.29 2.14 5.08
CA CYS A 14 3.10 1.79 6.49
C CYS A 14 3.74 2.82 7.42
N PHE A 15 4.97 3.24 7.11
CA PHE A 15 5.70 4.22 7.92
C PHE A 15 5.06 5.60 7.84
N ALA A 16 4.68 6.08 6.66
CA ALA A 16 4.01 7.37 6.50
C ALA A 16 2.67 7.43 7.25
N CYS A 17 1.86 6.39 7.15
CA CYS A 17 0.60 6.28 7.93
C CYS A 17 0.87 6.31 9.44
N TYR A 18 1.87 5.55 9.89
CA TYR A 18 2.25 5.52 11.30
C TYR A 18 2.72 6.90 11.81
N GLN A 19 3.56 7.60 11.04
CA GLN A 19 4.02 8.94 11.38
C GLN A 19 2.87 9.95 11.43
N ALA A 20 1.91 9.87 10.49
CA ALA A 20 0.74 10.74 10.51
C ALA A 20 -0.11 10.53 11.78
N ILE A 21 -0.29 9.27 12.20
CA ILE A 21 -1.02 8.96 13.44
C ILE A 21 -0.28 9.51 14.67
N LEU A 22 1.05 9.36 14.74
CA LEU A 22 1.85 9.93 15.82
C LEU A 22 1.79 11.46 15.88
N ALA A 23 1.71 12.12 14.73
CA ALA A 23 1.54 13.56 14.61
C ALA A 23 0.11 14.04 14.96
N GLY A 24 -0.81 13.12 15.29
CA GLY A 24 -2.18 13.43 15.71
C GLY A 24 -3.20 13.50 14.57
N TYR A 25 -2.81 13.13 13.35
CA TYR A 25 -3.77 13.07 12.23
C TYR A 25 -4.69 11.85 12.37
N LYS A 26 -5.99 12.09 12.22
CA LYS A 26 -6.99 11.02 12.18
C LYS A 26 -7.02 10.38 10.80
N ILE A 27 -6.74 9.08 10.73
CA ILE A 27 -6.83 8.30 9.48
C ILE A 27 -8.17 7.56 9.44
N SER A 28 -9.05 7.92 8.50
CA SER A 28 -10.36 7.27 8.32
C SER A 28 -10.29 6.00 7.50
N TYR A 29 -9.44 5.98 6.46
CA TYR A 29 -9.35 4.88 5.52
C TYR A 29 -7.91 4.63 5.09
N LEU A 30 -7.59 3.36 4.84
CA LEU A 30 -6.50 2.96 3.97
C LEU A 30 -7.05 2.89 2.54
N ALA A 31 -6.48 3.63 1.59
CA ALA A 31 -6.86 3.53 0.18
C ALA A 31 -5.91 2.63 -0.58
N ASN A 32 -6.44 1.59 -1.22
CA ASN A 32 -5.66 0.64 -2.02
C ASN A 32 -6.28 0.44 -3.40
N PHE A 33 -5.43 0.37 -4.42
CA PHE A 33 -5.86 0.22 -5.81
C PHE A 33 -5.27 -1.06 -6.40
N VAL A 34 -6.14 -1.93 -6.91
CA VAL A 34 -5.78 -3.24 -7.44
C VAL A 34 -6.05 -3.31 -8.94
N SER A 35 -5.26 -4.08 -9.68
CA SER A 35 -5.52 -4.34 -11.11
C SER A 35 -6.74 -5.24 -11.27
N VAL A 36 -7.65 -4.88 -12.17
CA VAL A 36 -8.80 -5.74 -12.55
C VAL A 36 -8.30 -7.07 -13.14
N GLU A 37 -7.26 -7.04 -13.97
CA GLU A 37 -6.76 -8.19 -14.73
C GLU A 37 -6.07 -9.22 -13.81
N TYR A 38 -5.27 -8.74 -12.86
CA TYR A 38 -4.42 -9.60 -12.04
C TYR A 38 -4.91 -9.80 -10.61
N LYS A 39 -5.96 -9.07 -10.18
CA LYS A 39 -6.49 -9.04 -8.80
C LYS A 39 -5.41 -8.83 -7.72
N ARG A 40 -4.35 -8.12 -8.09
CA ARG A 40 -3.17 -7.83 -7.28
C ARG A 40 -2.95 -6.32 -7.19
N VAL A 41 -2.33 -5.87 -6.11
CA VAL A 41 -1.88 -4.49 -5.94
C VAL A 41 -0.95 -4.17 -7.10
N ARG A 42 -1.25 -3.07 -7.82
CA ARG A 42 -0.41 -2.65 -8.93
C ARG A 42 1.00 -2.37 -8.43
N PHE A 43 2.00 -2.71 -9.23
CA PHE A 43 3.43 -2.58 -8.95
C PHE A 43 3.99 -3.57 -7.90
N HIS A 44 3.27 -3.89 -6.83
CA HIS A 44 3.80 -4.77 -5.77
C HIS A 44 3.46 -6.26 -5.94
N GLY A 45 2.48 -6.61 -6.79
CA GLY A 45 2.10 -8.00 -7.05
C GLY A 45 1.49 -8.72 -5.84
N THR A 46 1.24 -8.01 -4.74
CA THR A 46 0.59 -8.52 -3.53
C THR A 46 -0.88 -8.78 -3.79
N GLU A 47 -1.42 -9.89 -3.28
CA GLU A 47 -2.84 -10.20 -3.41
C GLU A 47 -3.72 -9.18 -2.67
N ALA A 48 -4.86 -8.82 -3.27
CA ALA A 48 -5.81 -7.89 -2.67
C ALA A 48 -6.23 -8.29 -1.24
N LYS A 49 -6.35 -9.61 -1.00
CA LYS A 49 -6.72 -10.17 0.31
C LYS A 49 -5.63 -9.99 1.38
N LEU A 50 -4.35 -9.97 1.01
CA LEU A 50 -3.27 -9.69 1.96
C LEU A 50 -3.32 -8.24 2.46
N ILE A 51 -3.77 -7.31 1.62
CA ILE A 51 -4.00 -5.92 2.04
C ILE A 51 -5.20 -5.82 2.98
N GLN A 52 -6.25 -6.58 2.74
CA GLN A 52 -7.39 -6.69 3.67
C GLN A 52 -6.94 -7.14 5.06
N LEU A 53 -6.03 -8.12 5.15
CA LEU A 53 -5.47 -8.55 6.44
C LEU A 53 -4.70 -7.43 7.15
N GLN A 54 -3.95 -6.61 6.41
CA GLN A 54 -3.25 -5.48 7.01
C GLN A 54 -4.24 -4.45 7.55
N ALA A 55 -5.32 -4.15 6.82
CA ALA A 55 -6.37 -3.25 7.28
C ALA A 55 -7.08 -3.78 8.55
N GLU A 56 -7.39 -5.08 8.59
CA GLU A 56 -7.91 -5.71 9.82
C GLU A 56 -6.90 -5.66 10.96
N ALA A 57 -5.62 -5.88 10.65
CA ALA A 57 -4.57 -5.89 11.65
C ALA A 57 -4.28 -4.50 12.21
N THR A 58 -4.39 -3.45 11.41
CA THR A 58 -4.28 -2.05 11.88
C THR A 58 -5.58 -1.61 12.57
N GLY A 59 -6.71 -2.22 12.21
CA GLY A 59 -8.04 -1.81 12.62
C GLY A 59 -8.52 -0.53 11.95
N ILE A 60 -7.92 -0.16 10.82
CA ILE A 60 -8.31 0.99 9.99
C ILE A 60 -9.11 0.44 8.81
N PRO A 61 -10.31 0.98 8.50
CA PRO A 61 -11.11 0.55 7.35
C PRO A 61 -10.34 0.61 6.02
N LEU A 62 -10.55 -0.40 5.17
CA LEU A 62 -9.97 -0.44 3.83
C LEU A 62 -10.98 0.08 2.80
N PHE A 63 -10.56 1.07 2.03
CA PHE A 63 -11.16 1.44 0.76
C PHE A 63 -10.34 0.80 -0.37
N GLN A 64 -10.79 -0.34 -0.88
CA GLN A 64 -10.12 -1.05 -1.97
C GLN A 64 -10.92 -0.90 -3.27
N LYS A 65 -10.28 -0.39 -4.32
CA LYS A 65 -10.91 -0.20 -5.63
C LYS A 65 -10.13 -0.90 -6.73
N GLU A 66 -10.84 -1.65 -7.56
CA GLU A 66 -10.28 -2.20 -8.78
C GLU A 66 -10.16 -1.14 -9.85
N THR A 67 -9.07 -1.18 -10.61
CA THR A 67 -8.74 -0.13 -11.56
C THR A 67 -8.14 -0.71 -12.85
N THR A 68 -8.27 0.00 -13.98
CA THR A 68 -7.78 -0.42 -15.31
C THR A 68 -6.46 0.26 -15.73
N GLY A 69 -5.68 -0.35 -16.63
CA GLY A 69 -4.39 0.17 -17.11
C GLY A 69 -4.46 1.61 -17.63
N GLU A 70 -5.36 1.87 -18.58
CA GLU A 70 -5.50 3.15 -19.28
C GLU A 70 -6.21 4.23 -18.46
N GLY A 71 -6.99 3.86 -17.44
CA GLY A 71 -7.79 4.77 -16.62
C GLY A 71 -7.27 5.02 -15.21
N PHE A 72 -6.10 4.49 -14.83
CA PHE A 72 -5.66 4.45 -13.43
C PHE A 72 -5.69 5.83 -12.75
N GLU A 73 -5.06 6.83 -13.33
CA GLU A 73 -4.97 8.16 -12.73
C GLU A 73 -6.36 8.80 -12.56
N GLN A 74 -7.22 8.71 -13.59
CA GLN A 74 -8.57 9.27 -13.53
C GLN A 74 -9.44 8.50 -12.51
N GLU A 75 -9.33 7.17 -12.47
CA GLU A 75 -10.10 6.32 -11.57
C GLU A 75 -9.71 6.52 -10.10
N VAL A 76 -8.42 6.74 -9.82
CA VAL A 76 -7.86 7.08 -8.51
C VAL A 76 -8.33 8.48 -8.10
N LYS A 77 -8.19 9.48 -8.97
CA LYS A 77 -8.67 10.85 -8.70
C LYS A 77 -10.16 10.89 -8.41
N ALA A 78 -10.97 10.18 -9.19
CA ALA A 78 -12.40 10.07 -8.97
C ALA A 78 -12.73 9.36 -7.65
N ALA A 79 -12.01 8.29 -7.32
CA ALA A 79 -12.21 7.56 -6.08
C ALA A 79 -11.90 8.40 -4.83
N ILE A 80 -10.77 9.10 -4.83
CA ILE A 80 -10.39 10.02 -3.75
C ILE A 80 -11.35 11.20 -3.71
N GLY A 81 -11.72 11.76 -4.87
CA GLY A 81 -12.68 12.86 -4.98
C GLY A 81 -14.03 12.55 -4.36
N ASN A 82 -14.52 11.31 -4.48
CA ASN A 82 -15.77 10.87 -3.85
C ASN A 82 -15.70 10.78 -2.33
N LEU A 83 -14.50 10.72 -1.74
CA LEU A 83 -14.29 10.68 -0.28
C LEU A 83 -14.16 12.09 0.33
N ILE A 84 -13.89 13.13 -0.48
CA ILE A 84 -13.81 14.52 -0.01
C ILE A 84 -15.15 14.99 0.63
N PRO A 85 -16.34 14.72 0.04
CA PRO A 85 -17.63 15.03 0.66
C PRO A 85 -17.87 14.36 2.01
N GLU A 86 -17.15 13.28 2.34
CA GLU A 86 -17.23 12.61 3.66
C GLU A 86 -16.40 13.32 4.74
N GLY A 87 -15.84 14.50 4.46
CA GLY A 87 -15.03 15.28 5.39
C GLY A 87 -13.55 14.90 5.43
N ILE A 88 -13.05 14.29 4.35
CA ILE A 88 -11.62 14.04 4.14
C ILE A 88 -10.94 15.34 3.69
N GLU A 89 -9.86 15.70 4.38
CA GLU A 89 -9.10 16.93 4.10
C GLU A 89 -7.88 16.69 3.22
N GLY A 90 -7.35 15.46 3.20
CA GLY A 90 -6.18 15.14 2.39
C GLY A 90 -5.81 13.67 2.40
N VAL A 91 -4.74 13.38 1.66
CA VAL A 91 -4.18 12.04 1.50
C VAL A 91 -2.73 12.04 2.01
N ILE A 92 -2.41 11.08 2.88
CA ILE A 92 -1.06 10.79 3.34
C ILE A 92 -0.42 9.81 2.36
N CYS A 93 0.74 10.17 1.80
CA CYS A 93 1.50 9.35 0.86
C CYS A 93 2.84 8.92 1.45
N GLY A 94 3.28 7.72 1.08
CA GLY A 94 4.58 7.17 1.47
C GLY A 94 5.73 7.54 0.54
N ASP A 95 5.45 8.28 -0.53
CA ASP A 95 6.45 8.65 -1.53
C ASP A 95 7.51 9.57 -0.91
N ILE A 96 8.77 9.18 -1.02
CA ILE A 96 9.89 9.95 -0.50
C ILE A 96 10.23 11.03 -1.55
N TYR A 97 9.83 12.27 -1.30
CA TYR A 97 10.15 13.39 -2.17
C TYR A 97 11.64 13.77 -2.04
N LEU A 98 12.45 13.48 -3.06
CA LEU A 98 13.87 13.88 -3.13
C LEU A 98 14.13 14.60 -4.45
N GLU A 99 14.04 15.92 -4.43
CA GLU A 99 14.20 16.79 -5.61
C GLU A 99 15.55 16.63 -6.31
N GLU A 100 16.64 16.37 -5.58
CA GLU A 100 18.00 16.41 -6.15
C GLU A 100 18.59 15.03 -6.47
N ASN A 101 18.00 13.93 -6.00
CA ASN A 101 18.56 12.59 -6.15
C ASN A 101 17.55 11.51 -6.52
N ARG A 102 16.38 11.91 -7.03
CA ARG A 102 15.26 11.05 -7.40
C ARG A 102 15.69 9.80 -8.15
N ALA A 103 16.45 9.92 -9.25
CA ALA A 103 16.89 8.77 -10.04
C ALA A 103 17.92 7.85 -9.35
N LEU A 104 18.69 8.37 -8.39
CA LEU A 104 19.60 7.55 -7.59
C LEU A 104 18.85 6.83 -6.48
N MET A 105 17.93 7.53 -5.81
CA MET A 105 17.17 6.99 -4.69
C MET A 105 16.03 6.09 -5.15
N GLU A 106 15.41 6.33 -6.30
CA GLU A 106 14.48 5.38 -6.93
C GLU A 106 15.20 4.05 -7.20
N ARG A 107 16.47 4.08 -7.62
CA ARG A 107 17.31 2.88 -7.81
C ARG A 107 17.72 2.19 -6.51
N ILE A 108 18.05 2.97 -5.47
CA ILE A 108 18.52 2.42 -4.19
C ILE A 108 17.34 1.93 -3.33
N CYS A 109 16.20 2.60 -3.38
CA CYS A 109 15.06 2.38 -2.47
C CYS A 109 14.03 1.37 -2.99
N GLY A 110 14.19 0.86 -4.21
CA GLY A 110 13.34 -0.17 -4.79
C GLY A 110 12.12 0.34 -5.57
N GLU A 111 12.09 1.63 -5.92
CA GLU A 111 10.93 2.28 -6.56
C GLU A 111 10.79 1.93 -8.05
N ASN A 112 11.86 1.43 -8.71
CA ASN A 112 11.76 0.85 -10.05
C ASN A 112 11.55 -0.68 -10.02
N GLY A 113 11.19 -1.23 -8.86
CA GLY A 113 10.94 -2.66 -8.69
C GLY A 113 12.17 -3.48 -8.33
N GLU A 114 13.26 -2.85 -7.86
CA GLU A 114 14.45 -3.58 -7.40
C GLU A 114 14.12 -4.49 -6.21
N TYR A 115 13.21 -4.06 -5.33
CA TYR A 115 12.59 -4.92 -4.33
C TYR A 115 11.25 -4.34 -3.84
N HIS A 116 10.32 -5.24 -3.51
CA HIS A 116 9.07 -4.87 -2.85
C HIS A 116 8.96 -5.57 -1.51
N THR A 117 8.34 -4.88 -0.56
CA THR A 117 8.17 -5.36 0.82
C THR A 117 6.71 -5.52 1.14
N PHE A 118 6.40 -6.47 2.04
CA PHE A 118 5.09 -6.61 2.64
C PHE A 118 5.24 -6.59 4.17
N VAL A 119 4.63 -5.62 4.84
CA VAL A 119 4.74 -5.46 6.29
C VAL A 119 3.78 -6.40 7.01
N THR A 120 4.32 -7.31 7.82
CA THR A 120 3.54 -8.31 8.56
C THR A 120 3.24 -7.91 10.01
N CYS A 121 4.01 -6.99 10.58
CA CYS A 121 3.77 -6.42 11.91
C CYS A 121 4.50 -5.09 12.09
N GLY A 122 4.10 -4.35 13.13
CA GLY A 122 4.72 -3.10 13.55
C GLY A 122 3.86 -2.40 14.60
N PRO A 123 4.27 -1.25 15.14
CA PRO A 123 3.51 -0.51 16.15
C PRO A 123 2.08 -0.12 15.71
N LEU A 124 1.87 0.01 14.41
CA LEU A 124 0.56 0.29 13.82
C LEU A 124 -0.40 -0.93 13.85
N PHE A 125 0.11 -2.14 14.05
CA PHE A 125 -0.63 -3.38 13.94
C PHE A 125 -1.05 -3.90 15.32
N LYS A 126 -2.36 -4.15 15.51
CA LYS A 126 -2.95 -4.79 16.69
C LYS A 126 -2.67 -6.29 16.75
N LYS A 127 -2.48 -6.94 15.59
CA LYS A 127 -2.11 -8.36 15.46
C LYS A 127 -1.02 -8.52 14.41
N LYS A 128 -0.10 -9.47 14.62
CA LYS A 128 0.88 -9.87 13.61
C LYS A 128 0.19 -10.77 12.58
N ILE A 129 0.45 -10.52 11.30
CA ILE A 129 0.10 -11.42 10.20
C ILE A 129 1.18 -12.51 10.14
N LYS A 130 0.79 -13.77 10.29
CA LYS A 130 1.73 -14.90 10.24
C LYS A 130 1.67 -15.55 8.87
N ILE A 131 2.76 -15.48 8.13
CA ILE A 131 2.94 -16.26 6.90
C ILE A 131 3.27 -17.70 7.31
N THR A 132 2.42 -18.66 6.93
CA THR A 132 2.61 -20.08 7.28
C THR A 132 3.23 -20.89 6.15
N SER A 133 3.03 -20.45 4.90
CA SER A 133 3.64 -21.07 3.72
C SER A 133 3.96 -20.00 2.67
N SER A 134 5.13 -20.13 2.04
CA SER A 134 5.55 -19.28 0.93
C SER A 134 6.50 -20.05 0.03
N ARG A 135 6.63 -19.60 -1.22
CA ARG A 135 7.64 -20.11 -2.14
C ARG A 135 8.38 -18.96 -2.80
N THR A 136 9.62 -19.22 -3.13
CA THR A 136 10.43 -18.30 -3.89
C THR A 136 10.25 -18.58 -5.39
N ILE A 137 9.91 -17.55 -6.16
CA ILE A 137 9.74 -17.62 -7.62
C ILE A 137 10.79 -16.73 -8.26
N LYS A 138 11.49 -17.24 -9.27
CA LYS A 138 12.34 -16.43 -10.15
C LYS A 138 11.62 -16.20 -11.47
N ARG A 139 11.43 -14.94 -11.86
CA ARG A 139 10.91 -14.56 -13.18
C ARG A 139 11.84 -13.51 -13.76
N ASP A 140 12.28 -13.75 -15.00
CA ASP A 140 13.31 -12.95 -15.66
C ASP A 140 14.55 -12.79 -14.75
N HIS A 141 14.89 -11.55 -14.40
CA HIS A 141 16.02 -11.21 -13.54
C HIS A 141 15.63 -10.97 -12.07
N PHE A 142 14.35 -11.16 -11.71
CA PHE A 142 13.81 -10.80 -10.40
C PHE A 142 13.43 -12.02 -9.57
N TRP A 143 13.56 -11.86 -8.25
CA TRP A 143 13.15 -12.83 -7.24
C TRP A 143 11.90 -12.32 -6.54
N PHE A 144 10.91 -13.20 -6.42
CA PHE A 144 9.62 -12.92 -5.78
C PHE A 144 9.38 -13.91 -4.65
N LEU A 145 8.76 -13.45 -3.58
CA LEU A 145 8.22 -14.29 -2.53
C LEU A 145 6.70 -14.39 -2.71
N ASP A 146 6.23 -15.54 -3.16
CA ASP A 146 4.81 -15.82 -3.34
C ASP A 146 4.26 -16.41 -2.03
N ILE A 147 3.38 -15.64 -1.38
CA ILE A 147 2.76 -16.03 -0.11
C ILE A 147 1.59 -16.95 -0.43
N LEU A 148 1.65 -18.19 0.06
CA LEU A 148 0.67 -19.23 -0.25
C LEU A 148 -0.37 -19.37 0.86
N GLU A 149 0.07 -19.29 2.12
CA GLU A 149 -0.79 -19.45 3.29
C GLU A 149 -0.41 -18.47 4.40
N TYR A 150 -1.43 -18.04 5.15
CA TYR A 150 -1.30 -17.06 6.22
C TYR A 150 -2.41 -17.22 7.26
N SER A 151 -2.16 -16.73 8.47
CA SER A 151 -3.11 -16.64 9.59
C SER A 151 -3.01 -15.31 10.33
#